data_AF-A0AAW2ULH1-F1
#
_entry.id   AF-A0AAW2ULH1-F1
#
_cell.length_a   1.000
_cell.length_b   1.000
_cell.length_c   1.000
_cell.angle_alpha   90.00
_cell.angle_beta   90.00
_cell.angle_gamma   90.00
#
_symmetry.space_group_name_H-M   'P 1'
#
loop_
_entity.id
_entity.type
_entity.pdbx_description
1 polymer ?
#
loop_
_entity_poly.entity_id
_entity_poly.type
_entity_poly.pdbx_seq_one_letter_code
_entity_poly.pdbx_strand_id
1 'polypeptide(L)'
;MKGGSLFSSRGSSPSHHSSHVSPSSTPPRAAAHHTFSDTMMEENIDHAESIVRKWDLDAHNHEKFSPLFADDRREAKRFLEAVSGLQSAMHYYVKLSSSSQNLVRAQNLMQIAIKRLEKEFYVILSANRRNLDSESVSGMSSRASTRSTISDYYEDEISEEEESTTPPRTPPRTPPRGGNSPSDAERALDVAMADLKSIAECMIASGYARECVNIYKLIRKSIVDEALYYLGVEKLNHSQMQKMEWNVLEPKIKNWLHAVKIAVKTLFHGERILCDIVFSSSEKIAESCFTEISRDAALNLFSFPENFGKSKKILSPEKMFRALDLYESISDLWPEIESIFSHESLSAVVGGPWW
;
A
#
# COMPACT_ATOMS: atom_id res chain seq x y z
N MET A 1 -76.72 -30.91 -48.17
CA MET A 1 -77.67 -31.96 -47.75
C MET A 1 -77.91 -31.80 -46.27
N LYS A 2 -79.10 -31.31 -45.89
CA LYS A 2 -79.54 -31.08 -44.51
C LYS A 2 -80.63 -32.10 -44.20
N GLY A 3 -80.49 -32.81 -43.09
CA GLY A 3 -81.51 -33.69 -42.53
C GLY A 3 -81.54 -33.50 -41.02
N GLY A 4 -82.70 -33.16 -40.49
CA GLY A 4 -82.94 -33.07 -39.05
C GLY A 4 -83.44 -34.39 -38.47
N SER A 5 -83.35 -34.54 -37.16
CA SER A 5 -84.49 -34.85 -36.27
C SER A 5 -83.98 -35.01 -34.84
N LEU A 6 -84.75 -34.46 -33.90
CA LEU A 6 -84.66 -34.67 -32.46
C LEU A 6 -85.29 -36.01 -32.08
N PHE A 7 -84.81 -36.64 -30.99
CA PHE A 7 -85.56 -37.13 -29.81
C PHE A 7 -84.73 -38.19 -29.03
N SER A 8 -84.48 -37.95 -27.73
CA SER A 8 -84.99 -38.79 -26.62
C SER A 8 -84.11 -38.77 -25.34
N SER A 9 -84.79 -38.41 -24.23
CA SER A 9 -84.76 -38.97 -22.86
C SER A 9 -83.45 -39.16 -22.04
N ARG A 10 -83.35 -38.33 -20.98
CA ARG A 10 -83.37 -38.66 -19.53
C ARG A 10 -82.64 -39.93 -19.02
N GLY A 11 -81.76 -39.74 -18.03
CA GLY A 11 -81.35 -40.75 -17.04
C GLY A 11 -80.38 -40.19 -16.00
N SER A 12 -80.83 -40.10 -14.74
CA SER A 12 -80.12 -39.53 -13.59
C SER A 12 -79.19 -40.52 -12.86
N SER A 13 -78.30 -39.94 -12.03
CA SER A 13 -77.79 -40.42 -10.72
C SER A 13 -76.35 -40.97 -10.62
N PRO A 14 -75.71 -40.84 -9.43
CA PRO A 14 -74.37 -40.25 -9.30
C PRO A 14 -73.29 -41.23 -8.82
N SER A 15 -72.02 -40.83 -8.91
CA SER A 15 -70.90 -41.54 -8.25
C SER A 15 -69.96 -40.57 -7.53
N HIS A 16 -69.72 -40.90 -6.27
CA HIS A 16 -68.78 -40.25 -5.36
C HIS A 16 -67.34 -40.48 -5.82
N HIS A 17 -66.52 -39.43 -5.78
CA HIS A 17 -65.06 -39.56 -5.74
C HIS A 17 -64.48 -38.69 -4.62
N SER A 18 -63.90 -39.36 -3.63
CA SER A 18 -62.99 -38.78 -2.64
C SER A 18 -61.68 -38.43 -3.33
N SER A 19 -61.19 -37.21 -3.16
CA SER A 19 -59.80 -36.85 -3.43
C SER A 19 -59.15 -36.36 -2.15
N HIS A 20 -58.19 -37.16 -1.68
CA HIS A 20 -57.27 -36.82 -0.60
C HIS A 20 -56.48 -35.55 -0.94
N VAL A 21 -56.56 -34.54 -0.07
CA VAL A 21 -55.65 -33.40 -0.07
C VAL A 21 -54.47 -33.75 0.83
N SER A 22 -53.27 -33.88 0.24
CA SER A 22 -52.01 -33.89 0.99
C SER A 22 -51.45 -32.47 1.02
N PRO A 23 -51.16 -31.87 2.18
CA PRO A 23 -50.42 -30.62 2.23
C PRO A 23 -48.92 -30.94 2.24
N SER A 24 -48.26 -30.80 1.10
CA SER A 24 -46.79 -30.70 1.05
C SER A 24 -46.41 -29.22 1.11
N SER A 25 -46.51 -28.63 2.29
CA SER A 25 -45.95 -27.30 2.55
C SER A 25 -44.47 -27.44 2.94
N THR A 26 -43.60 -27.68 1.97
CA THR A 26 -42.19 -27.31 2.12
C THR A 26 -42.12 -25.78 2.14
N PRO A 27 -41.61 -25.13 3.21
CA PRO A 27 -41.42 -23.70 3.19
C PRO A 27 -40.45 -23.34 2.06
N PRO A 28 -40.60 -22.17 1.40
CA PRO A 28 -39.70 -21.77 0.33
C PRO A 28 -38.31 -21.59 0.93
N ARG A 29 -37.40 -22.49 0.59
CA ARG A 29 -35.99 -22.52 1.02
C ARG A 29 -35.31 -21.14 0.90
N ALA A 30 -35.69 -20.35 -0.11
CA ALA A 30 -35.23 -18.98 -0.30
C ALA A 30 -35.59 -18.03 0.87
N ALA A 31 -36.82 -18.09 1.40
CA ALA A 31 -37.23 -17.23 2.50
C ALA A 31 -36.47 -17.53 3.79
N ALA A 32 -36.22 -18.81 4.08
CA ALA A 32 -35.42 -19.23 5.24
C ALA A 32 -33.95 -18.78 5.14
N HIS A 33 -33.35 -18.84 3.95
CA HIS A 33 -31.99 -18.35 3.72
C HIS A 33 -31.91 -16.81 3.85
N HIS A 34 -32.95 -16.07 3.44
CA HIS A 34 -33.01 -14.62 3.63
C HIS A 34 -33.12 -14.25 5.11
N THR A 35 -33.98 -14.92 5.88
CA THR A 35 -34.11 -14.65 7.32
C THR A 35 -32.83 -14.98 8.09
N PHE A 36 -32.17 -16.11 7.78
CA PHE A 36 -30.91 -16.47 8.42
C PHE A 36 -29.76 -15.51 8.07
N SER A 37 -29.68 -15.07 6.81
CA SER A 37 -28.66 -14.10 6.39
C SER A 37 -28.91 -12.74 7.03
N ASP A 38 -30.18 -12.34 7.18
CA ASP A 38 -30.57 -11.10 7.83
C ASP A 38 -30.18 -11.07 9.31
N THR A 39 -30.49 -12.13 10.05
CA THR A 39 -30.09 -12.25 11.47
C THR A 39 -28.57 -12.21 11.64
N MET A 40 -27.82 -12.87 10.74
CA MET A 40 -26.36 -12.86 10.78
C MET A 40 -25.78 -11.46 10.49
N MET A 41 -26.35 -10.70 9.56
CA MET A 41 -25.89 -9.35 9.27
C MET A 41 -26.26 -8.35 10.37
N GLU A 42 -27.39 -8.56 11.05
CA GLU A 42 -27.76 -7.80 12.24
C GLU A 42 -26.80 -8.05 13.41
N GLU A 43 -26.45 -9.32 13.68
CA GLU A 43 -25.44 -9.68 14.68
C GLU A 43 -24.07 -9.06 14.37
N ASN A 44 -23.67 -8.99 13.09
CA ASN A 44 -22.44 -8.29 12.69
C ASN A 44 -22.48 -6.80 13.04
N ILE A 45 -23.63 -6.13 12.84
CA ILE A 45 -23.80 -4.72 13.19
C ILE A 45 -23.74 -4.54 14.72
N ASP A 46 -24.41 -5.40 15.48
CA ASP A 46 -24.41 -5.35 16.95
C ASP A 46 -23.00 -5.58 17.52
N HIS A 47 -22.29 -6.58 17.00
CA HIS A 47 -20.91 -6.87 17.37
C HIS A 47 -20.01 -5.68 17.06
N ALA A 48 -20.10 -5.14 15.84
CA ALA A 48 -19.29 -4.00 15.45
C ALA A 48 -19.61 -2.74 16.25
N GLU A 49 -20.88 -2.51 16.63
CA GLU A 49 -21.25 -1.36 17.46
C GLU A 49 -20.56 -1.41 18.83
N SER A 50 -20.48 -2.59 19.45
CA SER A 50 -19.82 -2.77 20.75
C SER A 50 -18.33 -2.42 20.70
N ILE A 51 -17.67 -2.70 19.57
CA ILE A 51 -16.24 -2.44 19.37
C ILE A 51 -16.01 -0.99 18.92
N VAL A 52 -16.74 -0.51 17.92
CA VAL A 52 -16.53 0.81 17.30
C VAL A 52 -16.82 1.93 18.28
N ARG A 53 -17.90 1.84 19.07
CA ARG A 53 -18.26 2.90 20.03
C ARG A 53 -17.26 3.05 21.17
N LYS A 54 -16.59 1.97 21.56
CA LYS A 54 -15.50 2.01 22.56
C LYS A 54 -14.36 2.92 22.10
N TRP A 55 -14.16 3.05 20.79
CA TRP A 55 -13.08 3.84 20.18
C TRP A 55 -13.57 5.10 19.47
N ASP A 56 -14.81 5.54 19.75
CA ASP A 56 -15.37 6.76 19.20
C ASP A 56 -14.61 7.99 19.70
N LEU A 57 -14.06 8.74 18.75
CA LEU A 57 -13.27 9.95 19.01
C LEU A 57 -14.12 11.09 19.56
N ASP A 58 -15.39 11.18 19.15
CA ASP A 58 -16.27 12.29 19.52
C ASP A 58 -16.92 12.08 20.90
N ALA A 59 -16.97 10.83 21.39
CA ALA A 59 -17.52 10.47 22.70
C ALA A 59 -16.58 10.79 23.87
N HIS A 60 -15.26 10.85 23.62
CA HIS A 60 -14.23 10.95 24.66
C HIS A 60 -13.50 12.30 24.62
N ASN A 61 -14.22 13.42 24.39
CA ASN A 61 -13.70 14.79 24.19
C ASN A 61 -12.64 15.32 25.21
N HIS A 62 -12.36 14.59 26.29
CA HIS A 62 -11.36 14.94 27.32
C HIS A 62 -10.32 13.85 27.62
N GLU A 63 -10.38 12.66 27.01
CA GLU A 63 -9.35 11.64 27.19
C GLU A 63 -8.25 11.77 26.13
N LYS A 64 -7.01 11.64 26.59
CA LYS A 64 -5.82 11.64 25.74
C LYS A 64 -5.96 10.52 24.72
N PHE A 65 -5.71 10.81 23.44
CA PHE A 65 -5.74 9.81 22.37
C PHE A 65 -4.87 8.59 22.75
N SER A 66 -5.52 7.44 22.95
CA SER A 66 -4.87 6.15 23.20
C SER A 66 -4.71 5.40 21.89
N PRO A 67 -3.49 5.05 21.41
CA PRO A 67 -3.31 4.41 20.11
C PRO A 67 -3.73 2.93 20.15
N LEU A 68 -4.72 2.57 19.33
CA LEU A 68 -5.29 1.22 19.24
C LEU A 68 -4.24 0.18 18.83
N PHE A 69 -3.36 0.56 17.90
CA PHE A 69 -2.35 -0.34 17.34
C PHE A 69 -1.08 -0.44 18.19
N ALA A 70 -0.87 0.49 19.14
CA ALA A 70 0.30 0.46 20.01
C ALA A 70 0.12 -0.44 21.25
N ASP A 71 -1.10 -0.48 21.80
CA ASP A 71 -1.35 -1.11 23.10
C ASP A 71 -1.78 -2.58 23.00
N ASP A 72 -2.78 -2.90 22.18
CA ASP A 72 -3.32 -4.27 22.03
C ASP A 72 -3.59 -4.64 20.57
N ARG A 73 -2.66 -5.40 19.99
CA ARG A 73 -2.78 -5.91 18.61
C ARG A 73 -3.96 -6.82 18.39
N ARG A 74 -4.42 -7.55 19.41
CA ARG A 74 -5.61 -8.42 19.27
C ARG A 74 -6.85 -7.57 19.16
N GLU A 75 -6.92 -6.49 19.94
CA GLU A 75 -8.01 -5.53 19.87
C GLU A 75 -8.00 -4.78 18.53
N ALA A 76 -6.84 -4.35 18.04
CA ALA A 76 -6.71 -3.75 16.72
C ALA A 76 -7.22 -4.69 15.61
N LYS A 77 -6.87 -5.98 15.68
CA LYS A 77 -7.36 -6.98 14.72
C LYS A 77 -8.89 -7.14 14.79
N ARG A 78 -9.46 -7.24 15.99
CA ARG A 78 -10.93 -7.30 16.17
C ARG A 78 -11.63 -6.07 15.63
N PHE A 79 -11.02 -4.89 15.79
CA PHE A 79 -11.54 -3.66 15.23
C PHE A 79 -11.59 -3.71 13.69
N LEU A 80 -10.52 -4.17 13.03
CA LEU A 80 -10.50 -4.36 11.57
C LEU A 80 -11.52 -5.41 11.10
N GLU A 81 -11.64 -6.52 11.83
CA GLU A 81 -12.66 -7.56 11.57
C GLU A 81 -14.09 -7.00 11.70
N ALA A 82 -14.35 -6.16 12.70
CA ALA A 82 -15.63 -5.46 12.86
C ALA A 82 -15.96 -4.51 11.70
N VAL A 83 -14.96 -3.78 11.18
CA VAL A 83 -15.15 -2.93 9.99
C VAL A 83 -15.49 -3.76 8.75
N SER A 84 -14.83 -4.90 8.55
CA SER A 84 -15.16 -5.83 7.46
C SER A 84 -16.56 -6.42 7.60
N GLY A 85 -16.98 -6.73 8.83
CA GLY A 85 -18.35 -7.16 9.15
C GLY A 85 -19.39 -6.09 8.82
N LEU A 86 -19.13 -4.83 9.18
CA LEU A 86 -19.99 -3.69 8.82
C LEU A 86 -20.10 -3.52 7.31
N GLN A 87 -18.98 -3.60 6.59
CA GLN A 87 -18.99 -3.49 5.13
C GLN A 87 -19.86 -4.59 4.50
N SER A 88 -19.72 -5.83 4.97
CA SER A 88 -20.51 -6.97 4.50
C SER A 88 -22.00 -6.77 4.76
N ALA A 89 -22.36 -6.32 5.97
CA ALA A 89 -23.74 -5.98 6.32
C ALA A 89 -24.30 -4.84 5.45
N MET A 90 -23.52 -3.78 5.22
CA MET A 90 -23.90 -2.68 4.32
C MET A 90 -24.18 -3.18 2.90
N HIS A 91 -23.29 -4.00 2.32
CA HIS A 91 -23.50 -4.56 0.97
C HIS A 91 -24.72 -5.47 0.89
N TYR A 92 -25.03 -6.22 1.96
CA TYR A 92 -26.24 -7.02 2.05
C TYR A 92 -27.49 -6.12 2.06
N TYR A 93 -27.59 -5.18 2.99
CA TYR A 93 -28.78 -4.34 3.14
C TYR A 93 -29.02 -3.42 1.95
N VAL A 94 -27.97 -2.89 1.30
CA VAL A 94 -28.12 -2.10 0.06
C VAL A 94 -28.83 -2.90 -1.04
N LYS A 95 -28.61 -4.21 -1.14
CA LYS A 95 -29.25 -5.07 -2.15
C LYS A 95 -30.71 -5.39 -1.83
N LEU A 96 -31.06 -5.50 -0.54
CA LEU A 96 -32.42 -5.83 -0.12
C LEU A 96 -33.33 -4.60 -0.03
N SER A 97 -32.85 -3.52 0.58
CA SER A 97 -33.64 -2.32 0.83
C SER A 97 -32.75 -1.11 1.09
N SER A 98 -32.82 -0.13 0.20
CA SER A 98 -32.07 1.13 0.31
C SER A 98 -32.50 2.02 1.48
N SER A 99 -33.64 1.74 2.11
CA SER A 99 -34.20 2.48 3.25
C SER A 99 -34.18 1.70 4.58
N SER A 100 -33.39 0.62 4.70
CA SER A 100 -33.28 -0.12 5.95
C SER A 100 -32.66 0.72 7.07
N GLN A 101 -33.26 0.68 8.26
CA GLN A 101 -32.69 1.32 9.45
C GLN A 101 -31.35 0.68 9.85
N ASN A 102 -31.17 -0.62 9.59
CA ASN A 102 -29.90 -1.32 9.81
C ASN A 102 -28.82 -0.83 8.84
N LEU A 103 -29.17 -0.45 7.62
CA LEU A 103 -28.23 0.18 6.69
C LEU A 103 -27.74 1.53 7.20
N VAL A 104 -28.66 2.39 7.67
CA VAL A 104 -28.31 3.70 8.24
C VAL A 104 -27.44 3.54 9.48
N ARG A 105 -27.77 2.59 10.36
CA ARG A 105 -26.99 2.25 11.55
C ARG A 105 -25.58 1.80 11.17
N ALA A 106 -25.45 0.86 10.24
CA ALA A 106 -24.16 0.37 9.76
C ALA A 106 -23.32 1.47 9.10
N GLN A 107 -23.94 2.35 8.32
CA GLN A 107 -23.28 3.52 7.71
C GLN A 107 -22.71 4.47 8.76
N ASN A 108 -23.48 4.79 9.80
CA ASN A 108 -23.01 5.65 10.89
C ASN A 108 -21.83 5.03 11.64
N LEU A 109 -21.89 3.74 11.95
CA LEU A 109 -20.78 3.02 12.59
C LEU A 109 -19.54 2.98 11.69
N MET A 110 -19.73 2.77 10.39
CA MET A 110 -18.63 2.82 9.41
C MET A 110 -17.94 4.18 9.43
N GLN A 111 -18.68 5.31 9.47
CA GLN A 111 -18.06 6.64 9.55
C GLN A 111 -17.21 6.83 10.81
N ILE A 112 -17.69 6.36 11.97
CA ILE A 112 -16.94 6.42 13.23
C ILE A 112 -15.67 5.57 13.11
N ALA A 113 -15.80 4.36 12.58
CA ALA A 113 -14.67 3.43 12.45
C ALA A 113 -13.60 3.95 11.49
N ILE A 114 -14.00 4.51 10.34
CA ILE A 114 -13.07 5.07 9.37
C ILE A 114 -12.36 6.30 9.92
N LYS A 115 -13.07 7.24 10.57
CA LYS A 115 -12.43 8.37 11.27
C LYS A 115 -11.36 7.90 12.26
N ARG A 116 -11.63 6.79 12.97
CA ARG A 116 -10.66 6.19 13.89
C ARG A 116 -9.45 5.63 13.13
N LEU A 117 -9.65 4.86 12.07
CA LEU A 117 -8.56 4.32 11.24
C LEU A 117 -7.71 5.42 10.61
N GLU A 118 -8.33 6.49 10.11
CA GLU A 118 -7.63 7.69 9.60
C GLU A 118 -6.69 8.27 10.65
N LYS A 119 -7.17 8.40 11.89
CA LYS A 119 -6.37 8.96 12.99
C LYS A 119 -5.22 8.04 13.40
N GLU A 120 -5.45 6.73 13.48
CA GLU A 120 -4.39 5.74 13.75
C GLU A 120 -3.32 5.75 12.67
N PHE A 121 -3.76 5.72 11.41
CA PHE A 121 -2.87 5.76 10.25
C PHE A 121 -1.98 7.01 10.26
N TYR A 122 -2.58 8.17 10.54
CA TYR A 122 -1.85 9.43 10.74
C TYR A 122 -0.81 9.33 11.87
N VAL A 123 -1.20 8.78 13.03
CA VAL A 123 -0.32 8.70 14.20
C VAL A 123 0.85 7.76 13.95
N ILE A 124 0.61 6.59 13.35
CA ILE A 124 1.67 5.63 13.02
C ILE A 124 2.66 6.25 12.02
N LEU A 125 2.18 6.89 10.96
CA LEU A 125 3.03 7.59 9.99
C LEU A 125 3.84 8.73 10.64
N SER A 126 3.20 9.51 11.50
CA SER A 126 3.84 10.67 12.15
C SER A 126 4.88 10.26 13.21
N ALA A 127 4.59 9.21 13.99
CA ALA A 127 5.50 8.69 15.00
C ALA A 127 6.75 8.05 14.40
N ASN A 128 6.62 7.47 13.20
CA ASN A 128 7.71 6.77 12.50
C ASN A 128 8.42 7.63 11.44
N ARG A 129 8.28 8.97 11.49
CA ARG A 129 8.93 9.93 10.57
C ARG A 129 10.43 9.66 10.35
N ARG A 130 11.17 9.28 11.41
CA ARG A 130 12.62 9.01 11.39
C ARG A 130 12.98 7.54 11.20
N ASN A 131 12.06 6.62 11.47
CA ASN A 131 12.31 5.16 11.40
C ASN A 131 11.95 4.59 10.02
N LEU A 132 11.03 5.24 9.30
CA LEU A 132 10.77 5.04 7.87
C LEU A 132 11.76 5.83 7.00
N ASP A 133 12.94 6.16 7.56
CA ASP A 133 14.01 6.79 6.80
C ASP A 133 14.51 5.78 5.78
N SER A 134 14.67 6.28 4.58
CA SER A 134 14.70 5.51 3.36
C SER A 134 15.96 4.65 3.26
N GLU A 135 16.95 4.90 4.10
CA GLU A 135 18.13 4.05 4.34
C GLU A 135 17.77 2.70 4.99
N SER A 136 16.84 2.67 5.96
CA SER A 136 16.41 1.43 6.63
C SER A 136 15.55 0.56 5.70
N VAL A 137 14.69 1.19 4.91
CA VAL A 137 13.82 0.50 3.93
C VAL A 137 14.63 0.01 2.72
N SER A 138 15.58 0.81 2.22
CA SER A 138 16.51 0.40 1.16
C SER A 138 17.46 -0.73 1.61
N GLY A 139 17.94 -0.68 2.87
CA GLY A 139 18.73 -1.73 3.49
C GLY A 139 17.97 -3.06 3.70
N MET A 140 16.64 -3.05 3.73
CA MET A 140 15.84 -4.28 3.79
C MET A 140 15.76 -5.00 2.44
N SER A 141 15.73 -4.29 1.31
CA SER A 141 15.69 -4.90 -0.03
C SER A 141 16.91 -5.78 -0.31
N SER A 142 18.10 -5.29 0.06
CA SER A 142 19.35 -6.06 -0.02
C SER A 142 19.37 -7.31 0.90
N ARG A 143 18.57 -7.32 1.97
CA ARG A 143 18.45 -8.45 2.92
C ARG A 143 17.31 -9.41 2.61
N ALA A 144 16.22 -8.95 1.99
CA ALA A 144 15.17 -9.82 1.47
C ALA A 144 15.72 -10.69 0.33
N SER A 145 16.56 -10.15 -0.55
CA SER A 145 17.27 -10.92 -1.60
C SER A 145 18.18 -12.02 -1.04
N THR A 146 18.85 -11.79 0.10
CA THR A 146 19.69 -12.84 0.74
C THR A 146 18.88 -13.90 1.47
N ARG A 147 17.67 -13.58 1.96
CA ARG A 147 16.74 -14.58 2.54
C ARG A 147 15.99 -15.38 1.47
N SER A 148 15.74 -14.79 0.31
CA SER A 148 15.14 -15.44 -0.86
C SER A 148 16.08 -16.47 -1.51
N THR A 149 17.40 -16.26 -1.46
CA THR A 149 18.40 -17.14 -2.10
C THR A 149 18.73 -18.40 -1.29
N ILE A 150 18.25 -18.55 -0.05
CA ILE A 150 18.60 -19.68 0.83
C ILE A 150 17.46 -20.70 1.05
N SER A 151 16.37 -20.57 0.28
CA SER A 151 15.35 -21.60 0.17
C SER A 151 15.47 -22.25 -1.20
N ASP A 152 15.47 -23.58 -1.21
CA ASP A 152 15.36 -24.47 -2.37
C ASP A 152 16.71 -24.83 -3.02
N TYR A 153 17.37 -25.85 -2.47
CA TYR A 153 17.40 -27.19 -3.08
C TYR A 153 18.16 -28.18 -2.16
N TYR A 154 17.48 -29.23 -1.71
CA TYR A 154 18.08 -30.46 -1.22
C TYR A 154 17.76 -31.58 -2.22
N GLU A 155 18.75 -32.46 -2.39
CA GLU A 155 18.75 -33.82 -3.00
C GLU A 155 18.59 -33.93 -4.53
N ASP A 156 19.62 -34.44 -5.22
CA ASP A 156 19.69 -35.87 -5.55
C ASP A 156 21.11 -36.29 -5.97
N GLU A 157 21.45 -37.56 -5.70
CA GLU A 157 22.72 -38.24 -5.97
C GLU A 157 23.00 -38.45 -7.48
N ILE A 158 24.27 -38.59 -7.86
CA ILE A 158 24.83 -39.74 -8.61
C ILE A 158 26.37 -39.57 -8.74
N SER A 159 27.05 -40.68 -8.49
CA SER A 159 28.48 -41.01 -8.65
C SER A 159 29.04 -40.65 -10.03
N GLU A 160 30.32 -40.33 -10.18
CA GLU A 160 31.38 -41.30 -10.53
C GLU A 160 32.79 -40.76 -10.22
N GLU A 161 33.69 -41.72 -10.07
CA GLU A 161 35.07 -41.66 -9.59
C GLU A 161 36.02 -40.84 -10.49
N GLU A 162 36.95 -40.09 -9.91
CA GLU A 162 38.35 -40.14 -10.35
C GLU A 162 39.34 -39.64 -9.28
N GLU A 163 40.43 -40.39 -9.19
CA GLU A 163 41.51 -40.38 -8.22
C GLU A 163 42.56 -39.30 -8.55
N SER A 164 42.89 -38.39 -7.62
CA SER A 164 44.20 -37.73 -7.64
C SER A 164 44.62 -37.09 -6.30
N THR A 165 45.72 -37.64 -5.79
CA THR A 165 46.61 -37.32 -4.66
C THR A 165 47.00 -35.85 -4.47
N THR A 166 46.89 -35.27 -3.25
CA THR A 166 47.89 -34.38 -2.54
C THR A 166 47.34 -33.73 -1.22
N PRO A 167 48.19 -33.23 -0.27
CA PRO A 167 48.07 -33.45 1.20
C PRO A 167 47.48 -32.26 2.03
N PRO A 168 47.30 -32.38 3.37
CA PRO A 168 46.33 -31.59 4.14
C PRO A 168 46.85 -30.23 4.60
N ARG A 169 46.03 -29.18 4.43
CA ARG A 169 46.26 -27.84 5.01
C ARG A 169 45.16 -27.50 6.02
N THR A 170 45.63 -27.15 7.22
CA THR A 170 44.97 -26.57 8.40
C THR A 170 43.60 -25.89 8.19
N PRO A 171 42.62 -26.08 9.10
CA PRO A 171 41.32 -25.42 8.99
C PRO A 171 41.46 -23.90 9.23
N PRO A 172 40.89 -23.04 8.36
CA PRO A 172 40.76 -21.63 8.65
C PRO A 172 39.74 -21.44 9.79
N ARG A 173 40.15 -20.68 10.80
CA ARG A 173 39.30 -20.22 11.90
C ARG A 173 38.12 -19.44 11.31
N THR A 174 36.93 -20.04 11.34
CA THR A 174 35.67 -19.33 11.05
C THR A 174 35.52 -18.17 12.03
N PRO A 175 35.20 -16.94 11.57
CA PRO A 175 34.78 -15.88 12.47
C PRO A 175 33.50 -16.30 13.21
N PRO A 176 33.21 -15.75 14.40
CA PRO A 176 32.00 -16.07 15.13
C PRO A 176 30.80 -15.76 14.24
N ARG A 177 29.94 -16.77 14.05
CA ARG A 177 28.61 -16.66 13.46
C ARG A 177 27.80 -15.70 14.32
N GLY A 178 27.94 -14.39 14.06
CA GLY A 178 27.12 -13.35 14.66
C GLY A 178 25.67 -13.64 14.30
N GLY A 179 24.86 -13.96 15.30
CA GLY A 179 23.43 -14.12 15.10
C GLY A 179 22.84 -12.82 14.60
N ASN A 180 22.33 -12.82 13.37
CA ASN A 180 21.56 -11.73 12.76
C ASN A 180 20.19 -11.59 13.46
N SER A 181 20.19 -11.32 14.77
CA SER A 181 18.98 -10.94 15.47
C SER A 181 18.63 -9.51 15.04
N PRO A 182 17.42 -9.26 14.52
CA PRO A 182 17.04 -7.92 14.12
C PRO A 182 17.15 -6.99 15.32
N SER A 183 17.66 -5.78 15.08
CA SER A 183 17.70 -4.75 16.12
C SER A 183 16.27 -4.40 16.55
N ASP A 184 16.10 -3.88 17.77
CA ASP A 184 14.77 -3.47 18.24
C ASP A 184 14.14 -2.38 17.36
N ALA A 185 14.97 -1.59 16.65
CA ALA A 185 14.52 -0.61 15.66
C ALA A 185 13.98 -1.28 14.38
N GLU A 186 14.62 -2.35 13.89
CA GLU A 186 14.14 -3.12 12.74
C GLU A 186 12.77 -3.76 13.05
N ARG A 187 12.63 -4.32 14.26
CA ARG A 187 11.36 -4.91 14.69
C ARG A 187 10.25 -3.86 14.80
N ALA A 188 10.56 -2.66 15.27
CA ALA A 188 9.59 -1.56 15.36
C ALA A 188 9.14 -1.07 13.97
N LEU A 189 10.06 -1.05 12.99
CA LEU A 189 9.76 -0.71 11.60
C LEU A 189 8.83 -1.74 10.95
N ASP A 190 9.15 -3.03 11.07
CA ASP A 190 8.31 -4.13 10.56
C ASP A 190 6.90 -4.09 11.14
N VAL A 191 6.81 -3.81 12.45
CA VAL A 191 5.55 -3.64 13.17
C VAL A 191 4.73 -2.48 12.58
N ALA A 192 5.33 -1.30 12.43
CA ALA A 192 4.66 -0.13 11.89
C ALA A 192 4.18 -0.36 10.44
N MET A 193 5.00 -0.99 9.59
CA MET A 193 4.62 -1.30 8.21
C MET A 193 3.46 -2.30 8.14
N ALA A 194 3.47 -3.33 8.98
CA ALA A 194 2.37 -4.30 9.06
C ALA A 194 1.06 -3.65 9.52
N ASP A 195 1.13 -2.74 10.48
CA ASP A 195 -0.04 -2.02 10.99
C ASP A 195 -0.57 -1.04 9.94
N LEU A 196 0.30 -0.26 9.26
CA LEU A 196 -0.08 0.62 8.15
C LEU A 196 -0.74 -0.16 7.00
N LYS A 197 -0.16 -1.29 6.62
CA LYS A 197 -0.71 -2.19 5.60
C LYS A 197 -2.10 -2.67 5.99
N SER A 198 -2.27 -3.19 7.21
CA SER A 198 -3.56 -3.73 7.67
C SER A 198 -4.66 -2.66 7.70
N ILE A 199 -4.32 -1.44 8.09
CA ILE A 199 -5.24 -0.30 8.06
C ILE A 199 -5.58 0.09 6.61
N ALA A 200 -4.58 0.22 5.75
CA ALA A 200 -4.78 0.59 4.34
C ALA A 200 -5.64 -0.43 3.60
N GLU A 201 -5.37 -1.73 3.76
CA GLU A 201 -6.18 -2.82 3.18
C GLU A 201 -7.64 -2.72 3.63
N CYS A 202 -7.86 -2.51 4.93
CA CYS A 202 -9.21 -2.37 5.49
C CYS A 202 -9.94 -1.13 4.94
N MET A 203 -9.28 0.03 4.89
CA MET A 203 -9.87 1.26 4.37
C MET A 203 -10.18 1.16 2.87
N ILE A 204 -9.26 0.57 2.09
CA ILE A 204 -9.44 0.36 0.64
C ILE A 204 -10.58 -0.60 0.38
N ALA A 205 -10.61 -1.75 1.06
CA ALA A 205 -11.68 -2.73 0.93
C ALA A 205 -13.05 -2.10 1.26
N SER A 206 -13.09 -1.22 2.25
CA SER A 206 -14.30 -0.52 2.70
C SER A 206 -14.72 0.67 1.81
N GLY A 207 -13.96 0.99 0.76
CA GLY A 207 -14.27 2.08 -0.19
C GLY A 207 -13.71 3.46 0.18
N TYR A 208 -12.81 3.53 1.17
CA TYR A 208 -12.18 4.77 1.68
C TYR A 208 -10.72 4.91 1.26
N ALA A 209 -10.38 4.42 0.06
CA ALA A 209 -9.03 4.46 -0.48
C ALA A 209 -8.49 5.90 -0.58
N ARG A 210 -9.34 6.85 -0.97
CA ARG A 210 -8.97 8.25 -1.19
C ARG A 210 -8.55 8.94 0.12
N GLU A 211 -9.30 8.72 1.19
CA GLU A 211 -9.04 9.24 2.53
C GLU A 211 -7.70 8.70 3.05
N CYS A 212 -7.49 7.39 2.94
CA CYS A 212 -6.24 6.72 3.29
C CYS A 212 -5.03 7.29 2.52
N VAL A 213 -5.13 7.38 1.20
CA VAL A 213 -4.06 7.89 0.32
C VAL A 213 -3.75 9.36 0.60
N ASN A 214 -4.77 10.18 0.88
CA ASN A 214 -4.57 11.59 1.21
C ASN A 214 -3.73 11.77 2.48
N ILE A 215 -4.00 10.98 3.54
CA ILE A 215 -3.23 11.02 4.78
C ILE A 215 -1.79 10.54 4.54
N TYR A 216 -1.62 9.43 3.82
CA TYR A 216 -0.32 8.90 3.47
C TYR A 216 0.53 9.94 2.73
N LYS A 217 -0.01 10.48 1.63
CA LYS A 217 0.63 11.50 0.80
C LYS A 217 1.00 12.74 1.58
N LEU A 218 0.09 13.26 2.42
CA LEU A 218 0.34 14.46 3.22
C LEU A 218 1.61 14.32 4.07
N ILE A 219 1.77 13.18 4.73
CA ILE A 219 2.90 12.95 5.63
C ILE A 219 4.16 12.59 4.85
N ARG A 220 4.08 11.62 3.93
CA ARG A 220 5.25 11.12 3.20
C ARG A 220 5.84 12.15 2.24
N LYS A 221 5.01 12.96 1.57
CA LYS A 221 5.51 14.09 0.76
C LYS A 221 6.27 15.10 1.60
N SER A 222 5.76 15.46 2.78
CA SER A 222 6.48 16.33 3.73
C SER A 222 7.85 15.75 4.10
N ILE A 223 7.93 14.45 4.37
CA ILE A 223 9.19 13.77 4.73
C ILE A 223 10.17 13.79 3.55
N VAL A 224 9.72 13.47 2.33
CA VAL A 224 10.56 13.47 1.13
C VAL A 224 11.08 14.88 0.81
N ASP A 225 10.21 15.88 0.88
CA ASP A 225 10.58 17.28 0.63
C ASP A 225 11.55 17.81 1.70
N GLU A 226 11.31 17.51 2.98
CA GLU A 226 12.22 17.85 4.09
C GLU A 226 13.59 17.16 3.93
N ALA A 227 13.61 15.88 3.55
CA ALA A 227 14.86 15.13 3.34
C ALA A 227 15.70 15.75 2.21
N LEU A 228 15.10 16.08 1.06
CA LEU A 228 15.81 16.77 -0.02
C LEU A 228 16.31 18.16 0.39
N TYR A 229 15.52 18.88 1.18
CA TYR A 229 15.94 20.17 1.73
C TYR A 229 17.19 20.03 2.61
N TYR A 230 17.22 19.05 3.51
CA TYR A 230 18.39 18.80 4.37
C TYR A 230 19.61 18.26 3.62
N LEU A 231 19.41 17.57 2.49
CA LEU A 231 20.48 17.23 1.55
C LEU A 231 21.02 18.43 0.77
N GLY A 232 20.43 19.62 0.93
CA GLY A 232 20.86 20.85 0.25
C GLY A 232 20.49 20.88 -1.24
N VAL A 233 19.41 20.18 -1.62
CA VAL A 233 18.88 20.23 -2.99
C VAL A 233 18.11 21.53 -3.15
N GLU A 234 18.74 22.48 -3.83
CA GLU A 234 18.16 23.81 -4.07
C GLU A 234 17.46 23.89 -5.43
N LYS A 235 16.29 24.54 -5.44
CA LYS A 235 15.59 24.87 -6.67
C LYS A 235 16.25 26.08 -7.34
N LEU A 236 17.20 25.82 -8.23
CA LEU A 236 17.88 26.84 -9.02
C LEU A 236 17.38 26.82 -10.46
N ASN A 237 16.92 27.98 -10.93
CA ASN A 237 16.59 28.15 -12.35
C ASN A 237 17.84 28.53 -13.17
N HIS A 238 17.74 28.35 -14.49
CA HIS A 238 18.80 28.69 -15.45
C HIS A 238 19.37 30.12 -15.27
N SER A 239 18.51 31.12 -15.07
CA SER A 239 18.93 32.52 -14.95
C SER A 239 19.75 32.79 -13.68
N GLN A 240 19.40 32.11 -12.57
CA GLN A 240 20.13 32.19 -11.30
C GLN A 240 21.51 31.55 -11.43
N MET A 241 21.58 30.34 -12.00
CA MET A 241 22.86 29.66 -12.24
C MET A 241 23.79 30.45 -13.16
N GLN A 242 23.24 31.06 -14.21
CA GLN A 242 24.02 31.85 -15.17
C GLN A 242 24.65 33.09 -14.53
N LYS A 243 23.93 33.75 -13.61
CA LYS A 243 24.38 34.95 -12.90
C LYS A 243 25.28 34.64 -11.69
N MET A 244 25.29 33.40 -11.21
CA MET A 244 26.04 33.00 -10.02
C MET A 244 27.56 32.96 -10.30
N GLU A 245 28.33 33.42 -9.31
CA GLU A 245 29.78 33.32 -9.34
C GLU A 245 30.23 31.87 -9.18
N TRP A 246 31.34 31.51 -9.85
CA TRP A 246 31.77 30.10 -9.90
C TRP A 246 32.15 29.55 -8.53
N ASN A 247 32.77 30.37 -7.69
CA ASN A 247 33.12 30.01 -6.31
C ASN A 247 31.90 29.66 -5.43
N VAL A 248 30.70 30.11 -5.79
CA VAL A 248 29.44 29.76 -5.12
C VAL A 248 28.77 28.57 -5.80
N LEU A 249 28.87 28.47 -7.13
CA LEU A 249 28.24 27.40 -7.91
C LEU A 249 28.96 26.05 -7.76
N GLU A 250 30.29 26.02 -7.73
CA GLU A 250 31.05 24.77 -7.63
C GLU A 250 30.74 23.97 -6.35
N PRO A 251 30.67 24.57 -5.15
CA PRO A 251 30.24 23.86 -3.95
C PRO A 251 28.82 23.27 -4.07
N LYS A 252 27.90 23.97 -4.75
CA LYS A 252 26.53 23.48 -4.98
C LYS A 252 26.49 22.29 -5.93
N ILE A 253 27.35 22.27 -6.96
CA ILE A 253 27.52 21.10 -7.83
C ILE A 253 28.01 19.90 -7.02
N LYS A 254 29.03 20.09 -6.18
CA LYS A 254 29.55 19.03 -5.30
C LYS A 254 28.50 18.52 -4.33
N ASN A 255 27.71 19.43 -3.75
CA ASN A 255 26.61 19.06 -2.87
C ASN A 255 25.54 18.24 -3.61
N TRP A 256 25.18 18.66 -4.82
CA TRP A 256 24.23 17.93 -5.66
C TRP A 256 24.73 16.53 -6.02
N LEU A 257 26.02 16.37 -6.37
CA LEU A 257 26.64 15.06 -6.67
C LEU A 257 26.56 14.08 -5.49
N HIS A 258 26.61 14.59 -4.26
CA HIS A 258 26.41 13.79 -3.06
C HIS A 258 24.92 13.50 -2.84
N ALA A 259 24.09 14.55 -2.90
CA ALA A 259 22.66 14.47 -2.65
C ALA A 259 21.93 13.53 -3.61
N VAL A 260 22.28 13.52 -4.90
CA VAL A 260 21.60 12.68 -5.92
C VAL A 260 21.76 11.19 -5.61
N LYS A 261 22.94 10.77 -5.12
CA LYS A 261 23.20 9.36 -4.76
C LYS A 261 22.31 8.91 -3.60
N ILE A 262 22.17 9.76 -2.58
CA ILE A 262 21.31 9.51 -1.43
C ILE A 262 19.84 9.54 -1.88
N ALA A 263 19.43 10.59 -2.59
CA ALA A 263 18.05 10.76 -3.04
C ALA A 263 17.56 9.57 -3.89
N VAL A 264 18.36 9.07 -4.83
CA VAL A 264 17.97 7.92 -5.67
C VAL A 264 18.02 6.61 -4.88
N LYS A 265 19.17 6.28 -4.27
CA LYS A 265 19.39 4.94 -3.69
C LYS A 265 18.70 4.73 -2.34
N THR A 266 18.45 5.81 -1.61
CA THR A 266 17.73 5.73 -0.33
C THR A 266 16.35 6.34 -0.50
N LEU A 267 16.22 7.66 -0.69
CA LEU A 267 14.94 8.37 -0.55
C LEU A 267 13.83 7.85 -1.45
N PHE A 268 14.01 7.92 -2.77
CA PHE A 268 12.99 7.49 -3.72
C PHE A 268 12.82 5.97 -3.73
N HIS A 269 13.90 5.21 -3.58
CA HIS A 269 13.81 3.75 -3.51
C HIS A 269 13.03 3.26 -2.28
N GLY A 270 13.31 3.84 -1.12
CA GLY A 270 12.60 3.52 0.13
C GLY A 270 11.13 3.93 0.08
N GLU A 271 10.80 5.09 -0.50
CA GLU A 271 9.40 5.49 -0.68
C GLU A 271 8.67 4.56 -1.64
N ARG A 272 9.31 4.11 -2.72
CA ARG A 272 8.77 3.13 -3.66
C ARG A 272 8.38 1.84 -2.93
N ILE A 273 9.34 1.26 -2.19
CA ILE A 273 9.11 0.04 -1.40
C ILE A 273 7.97 0.25 -0.39
N LEU A 274 7.95 1.39 0.31
CA LEU A 274 6.93 1.64 1.33
C LEU A 274 5.53 1.75 0.72
N CYS A 275 5.38 2.42 -0.42
CA CYS A 275 4.13 2.44 -1.18
C CYS A 275 3.69 1.03 -1.57
N ASP A 276 4.61 0.20 -2.07
CA ASP A 276 4.30 -1.18 -2.49
C ASP A 276 3.87 -2.06 -1.31
N ILE A 277 4.49 -1.88 -0.14
CA ILE A 277 4.13 -2.61 1.09
C ILE A 277 2.77 -2.16 1.62
N VAL A 278 2.58 -0.85 1.80
CA VAL A 278 1.37 -0.29 2.44
C VAL A 278 0.15 -0.48 1.54
N PHE A 279 0.32 -0.35 0.23
CA PHE A 279 -0.75 -0.47 -0.76
C PHE A 279 -0.69 -1.78 -1.56
N SER A 280 -0.18 -2.85 -0.97
CA SER A 280 -0.01 -4.15 -1.65
C SER A 280 -1.31 -4.76 -2.20
N SER A 281 -2.48 -4.29 -1.73
CA SER A 281 -3.79 -4.70 -2.26
C SER A 281 -4.15 -4.05 -3.60
N SER A 282 -3.43 -3.03 -4.05
CA SER A 282 -3.69 -2.32 -5.31
C SER A 282 -2.44 -1.63 -5.84
N GLU A 283 -1.79 -2.27 -6.81
CA GLU A 283 -0.63 -1.72 -7.54
C GLU A 283 -0.90 -0.33 -8.13
N LYS A 284 -2.12 -0.10 -8.66
CA LYS A 284 -2.51 1.21 -9.20
C LYS A 284 -2.50 2.31 -8.13
N ILE A 285 -2.91 1.98 -6.89
CA ILE A 285 -2.88 2.95 -5.78
C ILE A 285 -1.43 3.18 -5.34
N ALA A 286 -0.63 2.11 -5.22
CA ALA A 286 0.78 2.20 -4.87
C ALA A 286 1.54 3.12 -5.85
N GLU A 287 1.38 2.88 -7.16
CA GLU A 287 2.02 3.67 -8.22
C GLU A 287 1.57 5.13 -8.21
N SER A 288 0.26 5.37 -8.16
CA SER A 288 -0.28 6.73 -8.12
C SER A 288 0.22 7.50 -6.89
N CYS A 289 0.28 6.83 -5.74
CA CYS A 289 0.71 7.44 -4.50
C CYS A 289 2.21 7.80 -4.53
N PHE A 290 3.06 6.84 -4.94
CA PHE A 290 4.49 7.08 -5.13
C PHE A 290 4.74 8.25 -6.09
N THR A 291 4.05 8.25 -7.23
CA THR A 291 4.16 9.29 -8.24
C THR A 291 3.80 10.67 -7.67
N GLU A 292 2.70 10.81 -6.94
CA GLU A 292 2.28 12.10 -6.35
C GLU A 292 3.23 12.62 -5.26
N ILE A 293 3.87 11.71 -4.53
CA ILE A 293 4.86 12.03 -3.49
C ILE A 293 6.17 12.48 -4.14
N SER A 294 6.70 11.68 -5.05
CA SER A 294 8.08 11.80 -5.54
C SER A 294 8.24 12.74 -6.74
N ARG A 295 7.19 13.02 -7.52
CA ARG A 295 7.30 13.78 -8.78
C ARG A 295 7.96 15.15 -8.62
N ASP A 296 7.43 16.00 -7.75
CA ASP A 296 7.93 17.38 -7.61
C ASP A 296 9.37 17.40 -7.06
N ALA A 297 9.64 16.51 -6.10
CA ALA A 297 10.94 16.26 -5.50
C ALA A 297 11.98 15.82 -6.55
N ALA A 298 11.64 14.84 -7.39
CA ALA A 298 12.48 14.34 -8.46
C ALA A 298 12.72 15.41 -9.54
N LEU A 299 11.68 16.12 -9.97
CA LEU A 299 11.82 17.24 -10.91
C LEU A 299 12.72 18.34 -10.37
N ASN A 300 12.61 18.67 -9.07
CA ASN A 300 13.49 19.64 -8.43
C ASN A 300 14.95 19.17 -8.48
N LEU A 301 15.21 17.92 -8.10
CA LEU A 301 16.55 17.32 -8.12
C LEU A 301 17.15 17.32 -9.53
N PHE A 302 16.45 16.79 -10.53
CA PHE A 302 16.97 16.63 -11.89
C PHE A 302 16.95 17.92 -12.72
N SER A 303 16.24 18.96 -12.29
CA SER A 303 16.31 20.27 -12.96
C SER A 303 17.66 20.97 -12.80
N PHE A 304 18.43 20.64 -11.75
CA PHE A 304 19.74 21.25 -11.49
C PHE A 304 20.76 20.97 -12.63
N PRO A 305 21.07 19.71 -12.98
CA PRO A 305 21.98 19.40 -14.08
C PRO A 305 21.46 19.94 -15.42
N GLU A 306 20.14 19.91 -15.65
CA GLU A 306 19.55 20.47 -16.85
C GLU A 306 19.80 21.99 -16.98
N ASN A 307 19.58 22.74 -15.91
CA ASN A 307 19.81 24.18 -15.87
C ASN A 307 21.31 24.52 -15.97
N PHE A 308 22.17 23.72 -15.34
CA PHE A 308 23.61 23.89 -15.43
C PHE A 308 24.12 23.66 -16.86
N GLY A 309 23.64 22.59 -17.49
CA GLY A 309 23.89 22.21 -18.86
C GLY A 309 23.57 23.27 -19.91
N LYS A 310 22.50 24.03 -19.69
CA LYS A 310 22.10 25.15 -20.55
C LYS A 310 22.88 26.44 -20.27
N SER A 311 23.72 26.48 -19.23
CA SER A 311 24.46 27.69 -18.85
C SER A 311 25.69 27.90 -19.74
N LYS A 312 26.02 29.17 -20.02
CA LYS A 312 27.26 29.50 -20.76
C LYS A 312 28.52 29.23 -19.91
N LYS A 313 28.36 28.85 -18.64
CA LYS A 313 29.46 28.58 -17.72
C LYS A 313 30.21 27.30 -18.09
N ILE A 314 29.63 26.38 -18.86
CA ILE A 314 30.29 25.13 -19.29
C ILE A 314 31.41 25.38 -20.33
N LEU A 315 31.46 26.57 -20.94
CA LEU A 315 32.38 26.90 -22.04
C LEU A 315 33.87 27.00 -21.65
N SER A 316 34.23 26.96 -20.37
CA SER A 316 35.63 26.86 -19.94
C SER A 316 36.00 25.41 -19.61
N PRO A 317 37.18 24.92 -20.02
CA PRO A 317 37.59 23.52 -19.81
C PRO A 317 37.45 23.03 -18.36
N GLU A 318 37.82 23.84 -17.37
CA GLU A 318 37.71 23.52 -15.93
C GLU A 318 36.26 23.28 -15.47
N LYS A 319 35.30 23.99 -16.08
CA LYS A 319 33.86 23.87 -15.77
C LYS A 319 33.20 22.76 -16.57
N MET A 320 33.77 22.38 -17.71
CA MET A 320 33.35 21.22 -18.50
C MET A 320 33.53 19.93 -17.71
N PHE A 321 34.62 19.77 -16.95
CA PHE A 321 34.81 18.61 -16.09
C PHE A 321 33.69 18.45 -15.06
N ARG A 322 33.19 19.55 -14.47
CA ARG A 322 32.01 19.49 -13.58
C ARG A 322 30.73 19.08 -14.28
N ALA A 323 30.56 19.42 -15.56
CA ALA A 323 29.42 18.93 -16.34
C ALA A 323 29.53 17.42 -16.60
N LEU A 324 30.75 16.92 -16.84
CA LEU A 324 31.02 15.49 -16.97
C LEU A 324 30.76 14.75 -15.65
N ASP A 325 31.19 15.29 -14.50
CA ASP A 325 30.90 14.70 -13.17
C ASP A 325 29.38 14.52 -12.94
N LEU A 326 28.58 15.53 -13.36
CA LEU A 326 27.12 15.48 -13.26
C LEU A 326 26.53 14.41 -14.17
N TYR A 327 26.99 14.35 -15.42
CA TYR A 327 26.56 13.33 -16.37
C TYR A 327 26.92 11.92 -15.90
N GLU A 328 28.15 11.70 -15.46
CA GLU A 328 28.64 10.43 -14.93
C GLU A 328 27.79 9.98 -13.74
N SER A 329 27.51 10.86 -12.77
CA SER A 329 26.65 10.52 -11.63
C SER A 329 25.22 10.15 -12.04
N ILE A 330 24.66 10.77 -13.07
CA ILE A 330 23.33 10.40 -13.58
C ILE A 330 23.38 9.06 -14.30
N SER A 331 24.37 8.87 -15.18
CA SER A 331 24.59 7.63 -15.93
C SER A 331 24.78 6.44 -15.00
N ASP A 332 25.56 6.59 -13.93
CA ASP A 332 25.79 5.56 -12.92
C ASP A 332 24.53 5.18 -12.13
N LEU A 333 23.60 6.13 -11.98
CA LEU A 333 22.33 5.95 -11.26
C LEU A 333 21.17 5.56 -12.19
N TRP A 334 21.41 5.51 -13.51
CA TRP A 334 20.36 5.32 -14.49
C TRP A 334 19.57 4.02 -14.29
N PRO A 335 20.20 2.85 -14.02
CA PRO A 335 19.44 1.61 -13.77
C PRO A 335 18.47 1.74 -12.59
N GLU A 336 18.89 2.38 -11.51
CA GLU A 336 18.02 2.64 -10.35
C GLU A 336 16.93 3.67 -10.67
N ILE A 337 17.24 4.74 -11.41
CA ILE A 337 16.26 5.75 -11.84
C ILE A 337 15.20 5.09 -12.71
N GLU A 338 15.59 4.29 -13.71
CA GLU A 338 14.66 3.58 -14.58
C GLU A 338 13.80 2.61 -13.78
N SER A 339 14.39 1.85 -12.86
CA SER A 339 13.63 0.94 -12.00
C SER A 339 12.60 1.68 -11.13
N ILE A 340 13.00 2.79 -10.50
CA ILE A 340 12.15 3.56 -9.56
C ILE A 340 11.07 4.36 -10.29
N PHE A 341 11.35 4.87 -11.49
CA PHE A 341 10.49 5.78 -12.25
C PHE A 341 9.95 5.16 -13.55
N SER A 342 9.97 3.83 -13.67
CA SER A 342 9.61 3.04 -14.87
C SER A 342 8.19 3.27 -15.40
N HIS A 343 7.27 3.80 -14.59
CA HIS A 343 5.88 3.98 -14.98
C HIS A 343 5.66 5.25 -15.84
N GLU A 344 4.77 5.13 -16.83
CA GLU A 344 4.46 6.19 -17.83
C GLU A 344 4.10 7.55 -17.19
N SER A 345 3.52 7.55 -15.99
CA SER A 345 3.15 8.76 -15.22
C SER A 345 4.34 9.57 -14.68
N LEU A 346 5.55 9.02 -14.79
CA LEU A 346 6.84 9.62 -14.42
C LEU A 346 7.76 9.82 -15.64
N SER A 347 7.24 9.62 -16.86
CA SER A 347 7.96 9.93 -18.11
C SER A 347 8.48 11.37 -18.17
N ALA A 348 7.83 12.33 -17.51
CA ALA A 348 8.33 13.70 -17.41
C ALA A 348 9.63 13.81 -16.58
N VAL A 349 9.85 12.90 -15.63
CA VAL A 349 11.09 12.79 -14.87
C VAL A 349 12.19 12.16 -15.73
N VAL A 350 11.84 11.11 -16.49
CA VAL A 350 12.76 10.27 -17.28
C VAL A 350 12.89 10.72 -18.76
N GLY A 351 12.19 11.78 -19.17
CA GLY A 351 12.06 12.22 -20.58
C GLY A 351 12.63 13.60 -20.91
N GLY A 352 13.37 14.21 -19.98
CA GLY A 352 14.14 15.43 -20.19
C GLY A 352 15.28 15.27 -21.23
N PRO A 353 15.84 16.37 -21.74
CA PRO A 353 16.84 16.35 -22.82
C PRO A 353 18.25 15.84 -22.43
N TRP A 354 18.38 15.19 -21.27
CA TRP A 354 19.65 14.72 -20.68
C TRP A 354 19.76 13.20 -20.61
N TRP A 355 18.72 12.48 -21.05
CA TRP A 355 18.62 11.04 -20.99
C TRP A 355 19.05 10.39 -22.31
#